data_AF-A0A9D5LGL7-F1
#
_entry.id   AF-A0A9D5LGL7-F1
#
_cell.length_a   1.000
_cell.length_b   1.000
_cell.length_c   1.000
_cell.angle_alpha   90.00
_cell.angle_beta   90.00
_cell.angle_gamma   90.00
#
_symmetry.space_group_name_H-M   'P 1'
#
loop_
_entity.id
_entity.type
_entity.pdbx_description
1 polymer ?
#
loop_
_entity_poly.entity_id
_entity_poly.type
_entity_poly.pdbx_seq_one_letter_code
_entity_poly.pdbx_strand_id
1 'polypeptide(L)'
;MKKELYHTNYAVAVKWCNNALVLCNNIPEIDDSVWGNFEPIVDLDYEPEYDEEGEEIKPKCPECGAELEQQGPNMVCPECGDGEDQVEIYQWYITDCSKWDVEYLTKTFGLLFTYSDLLDCYILCVTHFGTGWDYVDWYTTNSNAKRECGEKK
;
A
#
# COMPACT_ATOMS: atom_id res chain seq x y z
N MET A 1 -4.81 23.68 -9.49
CA MET A 1 -5.06 24.25 -8.15
C MET A 1 -4.26 23.43 -7.14
N LYS A 2 -3.50 24.04 -6.22
CA LYS A 2 -2.84 23.28 -5.15
C LYS A 2 -3.93 22.65 -4.26
N LYS A 3 -3.94 21.33 -4.14
CA LYS A 3 -4.81 20.61 -3.19
C LYS A 3 -4.31 20.94 -1.78
N GLU A 4 -5.21 21.35 -0.89
CA GLU A 4 -4.89 21.53 0.53
C GLU A 4 -4.66 20.15 1.16
N LEU A 5 -3.59 20.01 1.94
CA LEU A 5 -3.23 18.78 2.62
C LEU A 5 -3.43 18.93 4.12
N TYR A 6 -4.03 17.91 4.74
CA TYR A 6 -4.30 17.83 6.15
C TYR A 6 -3.41 16.75 6.78
N HIS A 7 -2.74 17.12 7.87
CA HIS A 7 -1.92 16.20 8.65
C HIS A 7 -2.78 15.22 9.44
N THR A 8 -2.33 13.97 9.51
CA THR A 8 -2.87 12.88 10.30
C THR A 8 -1.75 11.87 10.62
N ASN A 9 -2.07 10.73 11.21
CA ASN A 9 -1.10 9.65 11.41
C ASN A 9 -1.68 8.27 11.05
N TYR A 10 -0.79 7.28 10.96
CA TYR A 10 -1.14 5.91 10.59
C TYR A 10 -2.17 5.30 11.53
N ALA A 11 -2.09 5.58 12.84
CA ALA A 11 -3.06 5.11 13.83
C ALA A 11 -4.49 5.61 13.58
N VAL A 12 -4.66 6.83 13.08
CA VAL A 12 -5.96 7.37 12.65
C VAL A 12 -6.40 6.71 11.35
N ALA A 13 -5.48 6.61 10.36
CA ALA A 13 -5.77 6.07 9.04
C ALA A 13 -6.33 4.64 9.09
N VAL A 14 -5.66 3.74 9.82
CA VAL A 14 -6.09 2.33 9.90
C VAL A 14 -7.43 2.13 10.60
N LYS A 15 -7.85 3.08 11.45
CA LYS A 15 -9.14 3.05 12.14
C LYS A 15 -10.25 3.78 11.40
N TRP A 16 -9.95 4.38 10.24
CA TRP A 16 -10.86 5.31 9.57
C TRP A 16 -12.18 4.64 9.14
N CYS A 17 -12.10 3.44 8.60
CA CYS A 17 -13.26 2.64 8.23
C CYS A 17 -13.78 1.74 9.37
N ASN A 18 -13.16 1.80 10.55
CA ASN A 18 -13.53 1.01 11.74
C ASN A 18 -13.50 -0.51 11.48
N ASN A 19 -12.55 -0.96 10.68
CA ASN A 19 -12.29 -2.38 10.39
C ASN A 19 -11.52 -3.05 11.54
N ALA A 20 -11.76 -4.34 11.73
CA ALA A 20 -11.00 -5.19 12.62
C ALA A 20 -9.61 -5.49 12.03
N LEU A 21 -8.60 -5.54 12.89
CA LEU A 21 -7.22 -5.89 12.52
C LEU A 21 -6.73 -7.01 13.42
N VAL A 22 -6.30 -8.12 12.83
CA VAL A 22 -5.71 -9.26 13.54
C VAL A 22 -4.30 -9.49 13.04
N LEU A 23 -3.32 -9.27 13.91
CA LEU A 23 -1.90 -9.48 13.57
C LEU A 23 -1.65 -10.95 13.20
N CYS A 24 -1.07 -11.18 12.03
CA CYS A 24 -0.78 -12.50 11.49
C CYS A 24 0.49 -12.47 10.61
N ASN A 25 1.65 -12.23 11.23
CA ASN A 25 2.93 -12.11 10.50
C ASN A 25 3.35 -13.39 9.75
N ASN A 26 2.76 -14.52 10.10
CA ASN A 26 3.04 -15.82 9.52
C ASN A 26 2.25 -16.04 8.21
N ILE A 27 1.29 -15.17 7.86
CA ILE A 27 0.46 -15.35 6.66
C ILE A 27 1.27 -15.54 5.37
N PRO A 28 2.40 -14.85 5.12
CA PRO A 28 3.13 -15.01 3.87
C PRO A 28 3.90 -16.33 3.75
N GLU A 29 4.00 -17.08 4.85
CA GLU A 29 4.55 -18.46 4.87
C GLU A 29 3.46 -19.52 4.67
N ILE A 30 2.19 -19.12 4.79
CA ILE A 30 1.02 -20.01 4.78
C ILE A 30 0.25 -19.87 3.46
N ASP A 31 0.14 -18.65 2.94
CA ASP A 31 -0.59 -18.33 1.72
C ASP A 31 0.27 -17.49 0.77
N ASP A 32 0.82 -18.15 -0.26
CA ASP A 32 1.66 -17.51 -1.27
C ASP A 32 0.90 -16.47 -2.12
N SER A 33 -0.44 -16.54 -2.18
CA SER A 33 -1.23 -15.61 -3.00
C SER A 33 -1.07 -14.16 -2.56
N VAL A 34 -0.74 -13.93 -1.28
CA VAL A 34 -0.55 -12.58 -0.74
C VAL A 34 0.59 -11.85 -1.45
N TRP A 35 1.56 -12.56 -2.04
CA TRP A 35 2.64 -11.97 -2.84
C TRP A 35 2.25 -11.67 -4.29
N GLY A 36 1.29 -12.42 -4.84
CA GLY A 36 0.81 -12.26 -6.22
C GLY A 36 -0.33 -11.25 -6.38
N ASN A 37 -1.01 -10.90 -5.29
CA ASN A 37 -2.21 -10.06 -5.28
C ASN A 37 -1.94 -8.59 -4.93
N PHE A 38 -0.69 -8.14 -4.94
CA PHE A 38 -0.37 -6.73 -4.72
C PHE A 38 -0.80 -5.88 -5.90
N GLU A 39 -1.52 -4.81 -5.62
CA GLU A 39 -1.64 -3.69 -6.56
C GLU A 39 -0.36 -2.83 -6.51
N PRO A 40 0.01 -2.16 -7.61
CA PRO A 40 1.09 -1.18 -7.60
C PRO A 40 0.90 -0.18 -6.47
N ILE A 41 1.99 0.15 -5.76
CA ILE A 41 1.92 1.19 -4.73
C ILE A 41 1.43 2.47 -5.39
N VAL A 42 0.37 3.06 -4.83
CA VAL A 42 -0.11 4.38 -5.23
C VAL A 42 0.87 5.41 -4.71
N ASP A 43 1.93 5.67 -5.49
CA ASP A 43 2.66 6.92 -5.35
C ASP A 43 1.77 8.03 -5.91
N LEU A 44 1.57 9.10 -5.14
CA LEU A 44 0.77 10.24 -5.55
C LEU A 44 1.35 10.93 -6.80
N ASP A 45 2.64 10.68 -7.09
CA ASP A 45 3.35 11.20 -8.26
C ASP A 45 3.53 10.16 -9.38
N TYR A 46 3.09 8.90 -9.21
CA TYR A 46 3.14 7.89 -10.26
C TYR A 46 1.93 8.01 -11.19
N GLU A 47 2.20 8.48 -12.41
CA GLU A 47 1.24 8.44 -13.52
C GLU A 47 1.68 7.36 -14.53
N PRO A 48 0.90 6.30 -14.76
CA PRO A 48 1.25 5.28 -15.73
C PRO A 48 1.23 5.87 -17.15
N GLU A 49 2.28 5.59 -17.92
CA GLU A 49 2.39 5.98 -19.32
C GLU A 49 1.95 4.82 -20.23
N TYR A 50 1.37 5.13 -21.38
CA TYR A 50 0.88 4.16 -22.35
C TYR A 50 1.52 4.41 -23.71
N ASP A 51 1.81 3.34 -24.44
CA ASP A 51 2.31 3.44 -25.80
C ASP A 51 1.20 3.82 -26.82
N GLU A 52 1.57 3.89 -28.11
CA GLU A 52 0.63 4.22 -29.18
C GLU A 52 -0.47 3.16 -29.40
N GLU A 53 -0.28 1.95 -28.87
CA GLU A 53 -1.19 0.81 -28.96
C GLU A 53 -2.12 0.74 -27.73
N GLY A 54 -1.83 1.54 -26.70
CA GLY A 54 -2.59 1.62 -25.45
C GLY A 54 -2.14 0.63 -24.39
N GLU A 55 -0.97 0.01 -24.57
CA GLU A 55 -0.36 -0.86 -23.56
C GLU A 55 0.48 -0.03 -22.58
N GLU A 56 0.42 -0.38 -21.30
CA GLU A 56 1.17 0.33 -20.25
C GLU A 56 2.68 0.14 -20.44
N ILE A 57 3.42 1.24 -20.49
CA ILE A 57 4.87 1.26 -20.65
C ILE A 57 5.50 0.82 -19.34
N LYS A 58 6.01 -0.42 -19.30
CA LYS A 58 6.73 -0.92 -18.14
C LYS A 58 8.01 -0.12 -17.88
N PRO A 59 8.31 0.20 -16.62
CA PRO A 59 9.55 0.86 -16.28
C PRO A 59 10.75 -0.05 -16.61
N LYS A 60 11.82 0.57 -17.11
CA LYS A 60 13.07 -0.13 -17.45
C LYS A 60 14.08 0.05 -16.34
N CYS A 61 14.85 -1.00 -16.09
CA CYS A 61 15.97 -0.98 -15.16
C CYS A 61 17.00 0.07 -15.61
N PRO A 62 17.38 1.03 -14.74
CA PRO A 62 18.34 2.07 -15.08
C PRO A 62 19.76 1.51 -15.33
N GLU A 63 20.09 0.37 -14.70
CA GLU A 63 21.41 -0.26 -14.79
C GLU A 63 21.63 -1.06 -16.07
N CYS A 64 20.63 -1.84 -16.51
CA CYS A 64 20.80 -2.78 -17.63
C CYS A 64 19.77 -2.65 -18.76
N GLY A 65 18.72 -1.83 -18.58
CA GLY A 65 17.68 -1.60 -19.59
C GLY A 65 16.65 -2.72 -19.75
N ALA A 66 16.70 -3.78 -18.92
CA ALA A 66 15.66 -4.81 -18.87
C ALA A 66 14.34 -4.24 -18.34
N GLU A 67 13.21 -4.85 -18.71
CA GLU A 67 11.91 -4.51 -18.12
C GLU A 67 11.88 -4.93 -16.65
N LEU A 68 11.37 -4.06 -15.78
CA LEU A 68 11.15 -4.40 -14.38
C LEU A 68 9.90 -5.30 -14.24
N GLU A 69 9.95 -6.24 -13.30
CA GLU A 69 8.85 -7.13 -12.96
C GLU A 69 8.36 -6.87 -11.54
N GLN A 70 7.05 -7.00 -11.31
CA GLN A 70 6.49 -6.83 -9.97
C GLN A 70 6.82 -8.05 -9.09
N GLN A 71 7.37 -7.79 -7.91
CA GLN A 71 7.60 -8.76 -6.85
C GLN A 71 7.03 -8.21 -5.54
N GLY A 72 5.86 -8.70 -5.15
CA GLY A 72 5.11 -8.13 -4.05
C GLY A 72 4.76 -6.66 -4.31
N PRO A 73 5.05 -5.74 -3.38
CA PRO A 73 4.80 -4.31 -3.60
C PRO A 73 5.88 -3.61 -4.46
N ASN A 74 6.94 -4.31 -4.88
CA ASN A 74 8.13 -3.70 -5.49
C ASN A 74 8.26 -4.01 -6.98
N MET A 75 8.93 -3.13 -7.73
CA MET A 75 9.37 -3.38 -9.10
C MET A 75 10.86 -3.76 -9.08
N VAL A 76 11.19 -4.96 -9.53
CA VAL A 76 12.53 -5.54 -9.44
C VAL A 76 12.99 -6.00 -10.82
N CYS A 77 14.24 -5.71 -11.15
CA CYS A 77 14.88 -6.16 -12.37
C CYS A 77 15.19 -7.67 -12.27
N PRO A 78 14.65 -8.52 -13.17
CA PRO A 78 14.91 -9.95 -13.12
C PRO A 78 16.36 -10.32 -13.46
N GLU A 79 17.08 -9.46 -14.18
CA GLU A 79 18.44 -9.75 -14.68
C GLU A 79 19.54 -9.39 -13.67
N CYS A 80 19.43 -8.25 -12.98
CA CYS A 80 20.46 -7.78 -12.05
C CYS A 80 19.97 -7.62 -10.61
N GLY A 81 18.68 -7.82 -10.33
CA GLY A 81 18.08 -7.66 -9.00
C GLY A 81 17.95 -6.20 -8.55
N ASP A 82 18.25 -5.25 -9.43
CA ASP A 82 18.11 -3.82 -9.15
C ASP A 82 16.64 -3.44 -8.96
N GLY A 83 16.38 -2.57 -8.01
CA GLY A 83 15.05 -2.06 -7.69
C GLY A 83 15.23 -0.91 -6.71
N GLU A 84 14.92 0.31 -7.15
CA GLU A 84 14.99 1.48 -6.27
C GLU A 84 13.86 1.44 -5.25
N ASP A 85 14.16 1.88 -4.02
CA ASP A 85 13.20 2.08 -2.93
C ASP A 85 12.29 0.88 -2.62
N GLN A 86 12.87 -0.33 -2.56
CA GLN A 86 12.15 -1.54 -2.18
C GLN A 86 11.45 -1.38 -0.84
N VAL A 87 10.13 -1.48 -0.88
CA VAL A 87 9.25 -1.46 0.28
C VAL A 87 9.33 -2.82 0.97
N GLU A 88 9.75 -2.79 2.22
CA GLU A 88 9.74 -3.95 3.11
C GLU A 88 8.46 -3.96 3.95
N ILE A 89 7.84 -5.14 4.09
CA ILE A 89 6.64 -5.33 4.92
C ILE A 89 7.05 -5.94 6.25
N TYR A 90 6.88 -5.18 7.33
CA TYR A 90 7.27 -5.58 8.68
C TYR A 90 6.14 -6.26 9.46
N GLN A 91 4.89 -5.95 9.16
CA GLN A 91 3.74 -6.54 9.84
C GLN A 91 2.57 -6.80 8.89
N TRP A 92 1.85 -7.88 9.13
CA TRP A 92 0.72 -8.33 8.33
C TRP A 92 -0.51 -8.44 9.21
N TYR A 93 -1.62 -7.82 8.81
CA TYR A 93 -2.88 -7.88 9.55
C TYR A 93 -4.00 -8.40 8.66
N ILE A 94 -4.68 -9.44 9.13
CA ILE A 94 -5.96 -9.87 8.55
C ILE A 94 -7.00 -8.80 8.86
N THR A 95 -7.83 -8.46 7.87
CA THR A 95 -8.84 -7.42 7.99
C THR A 95 -10.22 -7.92 7.56
N ASP A 96 -11.26 -7.25 8.04
CA ASP A 96 -12.64 -7.37 7.52
C ASP A 96 -12.99 -6.25 6.53
N CYS A 97 -11.97 -5.58 5.96
CA CYS A 97 -12.17 -4.54 4.97
C CYS A 97 -12.96 -5.06 3.77
N SER A 98 -13.93 -4.28 3.29
CA SER A 98 -14.48 -4.48 1.96
C SER A 98 -13.54 -3.94 0.89
N LYS A 99 -13.77 -4.32 -0.38
CA LYS A 99 -13.06 -3.72 -1.52
C LYS A 99 -13.13 -2.19 -1.53
N TRP A 100 -14.29 -1.63 -1.17
CA TRP A 100 -14.47 -0.19 -1.07
C TRP A 100 -13.60 0.43 0.02
N ASP A 101 -13.48 -0.22 1.18
CA ASP A 101 -12.63 0.26 2.27
C ASP A 101 -11.18 0.29 1.84
N VAL A 102 -10.69 -0.78 1.21
CA VAL A 102 -9.32 -0.85 0.70
C VAL A 102 -9.05 0.25 -0.31
N GLU A 103 -9.88 0.38 -1.35
CA GLU A 103 -9.70 1.42 -2.37
C GLU A 103 -9.68 2.83 -1.76
N TYR A 104 -10.56 3.08 -0.80
CA TYR A 104 -10.64 4.36 -0.12
C TYR A 104 -9.41 4.62 0.78
N LEU A 105 -9.01 3.63 1.57
CA LEU A 105 -7.90 3.71 2.51
C LEU A 105 -6.56 3.86 1.78
N THR A 106 -6.35 3.12 0.69
CA THR A 106 -5.16 3.25 -0.16
C THR A 106 -5.10 4.63 -0.81
N LYS A 107 -6.18 5.10 -1.45
CA LYS A 107 -6.18 6.42 -2.13
C LYS A 107 -6.10 7.61 -1.17
N THR A 108 -6.70 7.48 0.02
CA THR A 108 -6.81 8.59 0.97
C THR A 108 -5.60 8.64 1.92
N PHE A 109 -5.09 7.49 2.33
CA PHE A 109 -4.09 7.35 3.38
C PHE A 109 -2.84 6.58 2.96
N GLY A 110 -2.71 6.16 1.70
CA GLY A 110 -1.55 5.41 1.20
C GLY A 110 -1.35 4.06 1.88
N LEU A 111 -2.41 3.51 2.49
CA LEU A 111 -2.34 2.20 3.13
C LEU A 111 -2.16 1.11 2.07
N LEU A 112 -1.19 0.22 2.31
CA LEU A 112 -0.86 -0.89 1.43
C LEU A 112 -1.67 -2.13 1.82
N PHE A 113 -2.35 -2.72 0.85
CA PHE A 113 -3.10 -3.96 1.03
C PHE A 113 -2.70 -4.99 -0.03
N THR A 114 -2.89 -6.26 0.30
CA THR A 114 -2.94 -7.39 -0.63
C THR A 114 -4.15 -8.26 -0.31
N TYR A 115 -4.36 -9.34 -1.04
CA TYR A 115 -5.48 -10.27 -0.86
C TYR A 115 -5.00 -11.70 -0.59
N SER A 116 -5.59 -12.35 0.41
CA SER A 116 -5.40 -13.78 0.68
C SER A 116 -6.52 -14.56 -0.01
N ASP A 117 -6.16 -15.40 -0.98
CA ASP A 117 -7.10 -16.29 -1.66
C ASP A 117 -7.53 -17.43 -0.72
N LEU A 118 -6.65 -17.83 0.20
CA LEU A 118 -6.93 -18.88 1.18
C LEU A 118 -7.99 -18.46 2.21
N LEU A 119 -7.91 -17.22 2.69
CA LEU A 119 -8.83 -16.69 3.70
C LEU A 119 -9.99 -15.89 3.11
N ASP A 120 -9.94 -15.60 1.81
CA ASP A 120 -10.91 -14.77 1.09
C ASP A 120 -11.09 -13.39 1.76
N CYS A 121 -9.97 -12.73 2.06
CA CYS A 121 -9.98 -11.42 2.73
C CYS A 121 -8.75 -10.57 2.42
N TYR A 122 -8.87 -9.26 2.68
CA TYR A 122 -7.78 -8.31 2.52
C TYR A 122 -6.80 -8.34 3.69
N ILE A 123 -5.52 -8.21 3.36
CA ILE A 123 -4.42 -8.18 4.32
C ILE A 123 -3.77 -6.79 4.27
N LEU A 124 -3.78 -6.08 5.41
CA LEU A 124 -3.06 -4.83 5.57
C LEU A 124 -1.57 -5.12 5.76
N CYS A 125 -0.74 -4.46 4.96
CA CYS A 125 0.71 -4.60 4.95
C CYS A 125 1.36 -3.33 5.54
N VAL A 126 2.07 -3.46 6.66
CA VAL A 126 2.70 -2.33 7.35
C VAL A 126 4.16 -2.23 6.96
N THR A 127 4.57 -1.06 6.45
CA THR A 127 5.90 -0.82 5.85
C THR A 127 6.85 -0.02 6.75
N HIS A 128 6.46 0.23 8.01
CA HIS A 128 7.25 0.99 8.97
C HIS A 128 7.79 0.10 10.09
N PHE A 129 9.08 0.24 10.40
CA PHE A 129 9.75 -0.56 11.43
C PHE A 129 9.88 0.20 12.75
N GLY A 130 9.48 -0.44 13.87
CA GLY A 130 9.83 -0.03 15.23
C GLY A 130 9.16 1.23 15.79
N THR A 131 8.45 2.01 14.96
CA THR A 131 7.76 3.24 15.36
C THR A 131 6.29 2.96 15.70
N GLY A 132 5.79 3.52 16.80
CA GLY A 132 4.37 3.47 17.13
C GLY A 132 3.53 4.09 16.01
N TRP A 133 2.37 3.52 15.69
CA TRP A 133 1.54 3.98 14.56
C TRP A 133 1.07 5.44 14.70
N ASP A 134 1.04 5.98 15.91
CA ASP A 134 0.73 7.37 16.22
C ASP A 134 1.87 8.35 15.90
N TYR A 135 3.09 7.84 15.68
CA TYR A 135 4.29 8.60 15.29
C TYR A 135 4.62 8.47 13.80
N VAL A 136 3.80 7.76 13.03
CA VAL A 136 3.94 7.66 11.57
C VAL A 136 3.02 8.72 10.94
N ASP A 137 3.62 9.83 10.52
CA ASP A 137 2.90 10.96 9.94
C ASP A 137 2.33 10.62 8.55
N TRP A 138 1.16 11.20 8.25
CA TRP A 138 0.55 11.13 6.93
C TRP A 138 -0.10 12.46 6.54
N TYR A 139 -0.20 12.72 5.25
CA TYR A 139 -0.89 13.89 4.70
C TYR A 139 -1.95 13.46 3.69
N THR A 140 -3.18 13.94 3.87
CA THR A 140 -4.30 13.57 3.02
C THR A 140 -5.08 14.79 2.54
N THR A 141 -5.79 14.65 1.44
CA THR A 141 -6.73 15.67 0.93
C THR A 141 -8.06 15.66 1.67
N ASN A 142 -8.28 14.71 2.57
CA ASN A 142 -9.49 14.62 3.38
C ASN A 142 -9.42 15.57 4.58
N SER A 143 -10.23 16.65 4.55
CA SER A 143 -10.30 17.65 5.62
C SER A 143 -10.76 17.12 6.97
N ASN A 144 -11.45 15.98 7.01
CA ASN A 144 -11.86 15.36 8.27
C ASN A 144 -10.70 14.67 8.98
N ALA A 145 -9.58 14.38 8.30
CA ALA A 145 -8.45 13.66 8.87
C ALA A 145 -7.62 14.49 9.86
N LYS A 146 -7.89 15.79 9.96
CA LYS A 146 -7.38 16.70 11.00
C LYS A 146 -7.91 16.36 12.40
N ARG A 147 -8.98 15.56 12.50
CA ARG A 147 -9.59 15.16 13.78
C ARG A 147 -8.69 14.19 14.54
N GLU A 148 -8.69 14.29 15.87
CA GLU A 148 -7.94 13.35 16.72
C GLU A 148 -8.53 11.93 16.64
N CYS A 149 -7.68 10.92 16.81
CA CYS A 149 -8.07 9.50 16.79
C CYS A 149 -9.19 9.22 17.81
N GLY A 150 -10.42 9.02 17.34
CA GLY A 150 -11.58 8.70 18.19
C GLY A 150 -12.68 9.76 18.22
N GLU A 151 -12.52 10.91 17.55
CA GLU A 151 -13.63 11.84 17.38
C GLU A 151 -14.69 11.28 16.41
N LYS A 152 -15.92 11.09 16.89
CA LYS A 152 -17.05 10.68 16.04
C LYS A 152 -17.42 11.79 15.05
N LYS A 153 -17.94 11.39 13.88
CA LYS A 153 -18.47 12.30 12.85
C LYS A 153 -19.48 13.29 13.42
#